data_AF-A0A7J3WM01-F1
#
_entry.id   AF-A0A7J3WM01-F1
#
_cell.length_a   1.000
_cell.length_b   1.000
_cell.length_c   1.000
_cell.angle_alpha   90.00
_cell.angle_beta   90.00
_cell.angle_gamma   90.00
#
_symmetry.space_group_name_H-M   'P 1'
#
loop_
_entity.id
_entity.type
_entity.pdbx_description
1 polymer ?
#
loop_
_entity_poly.entity_id
_entity_poly.type
_entity_poly.pdbx_seq_one_letter_code
_entity_poly.pdbx_strand_id
1 'polypeptide(L)'
;MVALAYLEAYQATGNEWYATVAQETLDFAIEEMRDRSGAFISAIDADTEGEEGGYYLWSFEELERTLNESELVVAKGVWGVSSKGNMPDEVTGEPSGRNVLYRPRPLSDVAEELEMDDSELSERMEHLRSRLLSLRNERTHPMKDDKVLTDWNGLMIAACARASSVLGSDRYLSIAEEAVEALLSHVYDGGHLLHRYRGSTAGIRGKLEDYAYLSWGLFELYEASFNTKHLELSRELVDYAIDHFFDEGNGGFYLTDEHDETPLVRQKEIYDGALPSGNSVMTYLLSLFAALDERSGYGARASDQIRAFSRHIERSPTAFTFFLCGIDLHHGPIAEVRLVGDDVSSFISALRGAYVPHAVVTVKSSRSNEVSIERLVPSMADIKPTDQTPRAYVCIDTTCQE
;
A
#
# COMPACT_ATOMS: atom_id res chain seq x y z
N MET A 1 0.65 -4.37 0.90
CA MET A 1 0.47 -4.64 2.34
C MET A 1 1.77 -4.57 3.14
N VAL A 2 2.81 -5.36 2.83
CA VAL A 2 4.06 -5.35 3.61
C VAL A 2 4.68 -3.95 3.70
N ALA A 3 4.84 -3.24 2.58
CA ALA A 3 5.37 -1.87 2.58
C ALA A 3 4.56 -0.91 3.49
N LEU A 4 3.22 -0.99 3.49
CA LEU A 4 2.37 -0.18 4.37
C LEU A 4 2.67 -0.45 5.85
N ALA A 5 2.73 -1.72 6.25
CA ALA A 5 3.03 -2.09 7.63
C ALA A 5 4.40 -1.59 8.09
N TYR A 6 5.41 -1.64 7.20
CA TYR A 6 6.75 -1.11 7.46
C TYR A 6 6.75 0.44 7.56
N LEU A 7 5.99 1.14 6.72
CA LEU A 7 5.86 2.59 6.80
C LEU A 7 5.18 3.02 8.11
N GLU A 8 4.11 2.34 8.52
CA GLU A 8 3.44 2.60 9.79
C GLU A 8 4.35 2.29 10.99
N ALA A 9 5.08 1.17 10.94
CA ALA A 9 6.07 0.84 11.97
C ALA A 9 7.18 1.90 12.06
N TYR A 10 7.62 2.44 10.93
CA TYR A 10 8.57 3.56 10.91
C TYR A 10 7.98 4.79 11.61
N GLN A 11 6.76 5.22 11.25
CA GLN A 11 6.11 6.36 11.91
C GLN A 11 5.91 6.14 13.42
N ALA A 12 5.61 4.91 13.83
CA ALA A 12 5.34 4.59 15.23
C ALA A 12 6.60 4.49 16.09
N THR A 13 7.74 4.13 15.50
CA THR A 13 8.97 3.80 16.25
C THR A 13 10.14 4.73 15.97
N GLY A 14 10.13 5.44 14.83
CA GLY A 14 11.29 6.19 14.32
C GLY A 14 12.47 5.31 13.88
N ASN A 15 12.30 3.99 13.79
CA ASN A 15 13.39 3.10 13.41
C ASN A 15 13.56 3.04 11.88
N GLU A 16 14.63 3.68 11.39
CA GLU A 16 15.00 3.78 9.97
C GLU A 16 15.06 2.45 9.22
N TRP A 17 15.34 1.33 9.91
CA TRP A 17 15.31 0.01 9.28
C TRP A 17 13.95 -0.29 8.63
N TYR A 18 12.85 0.13 9.28
CA TYR A 18 11.53 -0.08 8.72
C TYR A 18 11.30 0.76 7.45
N ALA A 19 11.76 2.02 7.43
CA ALA A 19 11.72 2.87 6.25
C ALA A 19 12.54 2.27 5.09
N THR A 20 13.74 1.78 5.38
CA THR A 20 14.60 1.11 4.37
C THR A 20 13.90 -0.11 3.76
N VAL A 21 13.30 -0.98 4.58
CA VAL A 21 12.60 -2.18 4.07
C VAL A 21 11.40 -1.79 3.19
N ALA A 22 10.63 -0.77 3.59
CA ALA A 22 9.53 -0.28 2.76
C ALA A 22 10.02 0.26 1.41
N GLN A 23 11.08 1.07 1.42
CA GLN A 23 11.70 1.64 0.20
C GLN A 23 12.20 0.54 -0.73
N GLU A 24 13.03 -0.38 -0.24
CA GLU A 24 13.59 -1.47 -1.04
C GLU A 24 12.50 -2.38 -1.62
N THR A 25 11.42 -2.62 -0.87
CA THR A 25 10.27 -3.41 -1.33
C THR A 25 9.52 -2.71 -2.46
N LEU A 26 9.26 -1.40 -2.30
CA LEU A 26 8.54 -0.62 -3.32
C LEU A 26 9.40 -0.42 -4.57
N ASP A 27 10.68 -0.13 -4.39
CA ASP A 27 11.62 0.06 -5.50
C ASP A 27 11.74 -1.23 -6.33
N PHE A 28 11.77 -2.40 -5.69
CA PHE A 28 11.68 -3.68 -6.40
C PHE A 28 10.38 -3.78 -7.22
N ALA A 29 9.21 -3.49 -6.63
CA ALA A 29 7.94 -3.55 -7.36
C ALA A 29 7.90 -2.55 -8.53
N ILE A 30 8.46 -1.35 -8.36
CA ILE A 30 8.54 -0.30 -9.38
C ILE A 30 9.45 -0.73 -10.53
N GLU A 31 10.60 -1.32 -10.23
CA GLU A 31 11.60 -1.69 -11.23
C GLU A 31 11.21 -2.99 -11.96
N GLU A 32 10.65 -3.97 -11.25
CA GLU A 32 10.43 -5.30 -11.78
C GLU A 32 8.98 -5.59 -12.18
N MET A 33 8.01 -4.94 -11.54
CA MET A 33 6.58 -5.27 -11.72
C MET A 33 5.81 -4.18 -12.45
N ARG A 34 6.45 -3.08 -12.87
CA ARG A 34 5.77 -2.00 -13.57
C ARG A 34 5.89 -2.17 -15.08
N ASP A 35 4.77 -2.06 -15.79
CA ASP A 35 4.73 -2.14 -17.24
C ASP A 35 5.03 -0.78 -17.90
N ARG A 36 5.03 -0.74 -19.23
CA ARG A 36 5.32 0.48 -19.99
C ARG A 36 4.21 1.53 -19.93
N SER A 37 2.99 1.15 -19.53
CA SER A 37 1.90 2.10 -19.34
C SER A 37 2.04 2.84 -18.00
N GLY A 38 2.73 2.23 -17.04
CA GLY A 38 2.92 2.75 -15.69
C GLY A 38 2.15 1.99 -14.62
N ALA A 39 1.34 1.00 -14.99
CA ALA A 39 0.63 0.12 -14.07
C ALA A 39 1.48 -1.06 -13.62
N PHE A 40 1.06 -1.74 -12.55
CA PHE A 40 1.72 -2.90 -11.98
C PHE A 40 1.12 -4.21 -12.51
N ILE A 41 1.98 -5.11 -12.98
CA ILE A 41 1.61 -6.45 -13.43
C ILE A 41 1.41 -7.38 -12.23
N SER A 42 0.75 -8.50 -12.48
CA SER A 42 0.27 -9.39 -11.42
C SER A 42 1.39 -10.18 -10.75
N ALA A 43 2.30 -10.82 -11.49
CA ALA A 43 3.27 -11.72 -10.88
C ALA A 43 4.57 -11.87 -11.66
N ILE A 44 5.59 -12.30 -10.94
CA ILE A 44 6.86 -12.82 -11.47
C ILE A 44 6.91 -14.29 -11.05
N ASP A 45 7.27 -15.16 -11.98
CA ASP A 45 7.41 -16.59 -11.71
C ASP A 45 8.52 -16.82 -10.67
N ALA A 46 8.25 -17.71 -9.73
CA ALA A 46 9.23 -18.14 -8.75
C ALA A 46 10.28 -19.05 -9.40
N ASP A 47 9.90 -19.80 -10.45
CA ASP A 47 10.79 -20.71 -11.16
C ASP A 47 11.59 -19.97 -12.24
N THR A 48 12.87 -20.30 -12.34
CA THR A 48 13.71 -19.96 -13.49
C THR A 48 14.48 -21.21 -13.92
N GLU A 49 14.25 -21.65 -15.16
CA GLU A 49 14.91 -22.82 -15.77
C GLU A 49 14.71 -24.15 -15.01
N GLY A 50 13.58 -24.31 -14.32
CA GLY A 50 13.24 -25.50 -13.53
C GLY A 50 13.77 -25.49 -12.10
N GLU A 51 14.33 -24.36 -11.65
CA GLU A 51 14.80 -24.14 -10.28
C GLU A 51 13.98 -23.02 -9.62
N GLU A 52 13.28 -23.35 -8.53
CA GLU A 52 12.61 -22.36 -7.70
C GLU A 52 13.62 -21.36 -7.10
N GLY A 53 13.36 -20.08 -7.33
CA GLY A 53 14.25 -18.99 -6.94
C GLY A 53 15.57 -18.95 -7.72
N GLY A 54 15.76 -19.77 -8.76
CA GLY A 54 17.04 -19.93 -9.46
C GLY A 54 17.69 -18.60 -9.91
N TYR A 55 16.87 -17.64 -10.33
CA TYR A 55 17.33 -16.28 -10.66
C TYR A 55 18.03 -15.57 -9.48
N TYR A 56 17.56 -15.76 -8.25
CA TYR A 56 18.05 -15.10 -7.03
C TYR A 56 19.14 -15.88 -6.27
N LEU A 57 19.33 -17.16 -6.58
CA LEU A 57 20.23 -18.05 -5.85
C LEU A 57 21.68 -18.01 -6.36
N TRP A 58 22.63 -18.13 -5.44
CA TRP A 58 24.07 -18.14 -5.72
C TRP A 58 24.70 -19.41 -5.17
N SER A 59 25.63 -20.03 -5.92
CA SER A 59 26.52 -21.01 -5.29
C SER A 59 27.65 -20.30 -4.54
N PHE A 60 28.22 -20.96 -3.54
CA PHE A 60 29.35 -20.39 -2.83
C PHE A 60 30.59 -20.24 -3.73
N GLU A 61 30.81 -21.20 -4.63
CA GLU A 61 31.91 -21.17 -5.61
C GLU A 61 31.76 -20.01 -6.60
N GLU A 62 30.52 -19.67 -6.98
CA GLU A 62 30.24 -18.51 -7.83
C GLU A 62 30.62 -17.21 -7.12
N LEU A 63 30.27 -17.09 -5.84
CA LEU A 63 30.65 -15.93 -5.03
C LEU A 63 32.16 -15.86 -4.80
N GLU A 64 32.83 -16.98 -4.53
CA GLU A 64 34.31 -17.03 -4.40
C GLU A 64 35.05 -16.64 -5.68
N ARG A 65 34.49 -16.99 -6.86
CA ARG A 65 35.10 -16.59 -8.14
C ARG A 65 34.88 -15.11 -8.46
N THR A 66 33.80 -14.54 -7.96
CA THR A 66 33.36 -13.18 -8.25
C THR A 66 33.92 -12.15 -7.26
N LEU A 67 34.05 -12.54 -6.00
CA LEU A 67 34.43 -11.68 -4.88
C LEU A 67 35.88 -11.99 -4.46
N ASN A 68 36.65 -10.95 -4.14
CA ASN A 68 37.94 -11.15 -3.50
C ASN A 68 37.77 -11.54 -2.01
N GLU A 69 38.86 -11.93 -1.34
CA GLU A 69 38.81 -12.41 0.05
C GLU A 69 38.16 -11.40 1.02
N SER A 70 38.48 -10.11 0.91
CA SER A 70 37.91 -9.07 1.77
C SER A 70 36.42 -8.85 1.51
N GLU A 71 35.99 -8.97 0.26
CA GLU A 71 34.58 -8.83 -0.13
C GLU A 71 33.76 -10.03 0.31
N LEU A 72 34.34 -11.23 0.25
CA LEU A 72 33.68 -12.45 0.71
C LEU A 72 33.46 -12.43 2.23
N VAL A 73 34.36 -11.81 3.00
CA VAL A 73 34.17 -11.58 4.44
C VAL A 73 32.93 -10.70 4.68
N VAL A 74 32.80 -9.59 3.95
CA VAL A 74 31.62 -8.71 4.03
C VAL A 74 30.35 -9.46 3.62
N ALA A 75 30.38 -10.21 2.52
CA ALA A 75 29.22 -10.98 2.05
C ALA A 75 28.77 -12.05 3.06
N LYS A 76 29.70 -12.73 3.72
CA LYS A 76 29.41 -13.69 4.80
C LYS A 76 28.78 -13.00 6.01
N GLY A 77 29.35 -11.87 6.44
CA GLY A 77 28.86 -11.13 7.61
C GLY A 77 27.48 -10.53 7.39
N VAL A 78 27.28 -9.84 6.26
CA VAL A 78 26.07 -9.09 5.93
C VAL A 78 24.94 -9.99 5.46
N TRP A 79 25.22 -10.97 4.59
CA TRP A 79 24.18 -11.81 3.96
C TRP A 79 24.12 -13.24 4.50
N GLY A 80 24.96 -13.59 5.47
CA GLY A 80 24.99 -14.94 6.03
C GLY A 80 25.40 -16.01 5.00
N VAL A 81 26.09 -15.63 3.92
CA VAL A 81 26.54 -16.55 2.87
C VAL A 81 27.41 -17.64 3.48
N SER A 82 27.23 -18.89 3.06
CA SER A 82 28.01 -20.03 3.55
C SER A 82 28.35 -21.01 2.44
N SER A 83 29.41 -21.80 2.66
CA SER A 83 29.81 -22.88 1.74
C SER A 83 28.82 -24.04 1.69
N LYS A 84 27.95 -24.16 2.70
CA LYS A 84 26.85 -25.11 2.71
C LYS A 84 25.55 -24.53 2.14
N GLY A 85 25.55 -23.24 1.76
CA GLY A 85 24.33 -22.48 1.50
C GLY A 85 23.71 -21.91 2.78
N ASN A 86 22.83 -20.93 2.61
CA ASN A 86 22.03 -20.33 3.70
C ASN A 86 20.52 -20.50 3.46
N MET A 87 20.14 -21.14 2.35
CA MET A 87 18.77 -21.51 2.02
C MET A 87 18.50 -22.97 2.46
N PRO A 88 17.46 -23.24 3.26
CA PRO A 88 17.05 -24.61 3.56
C PRO A 88 16.35 -25.25 2.35
N ASP A 89 16.59 -26.54 2.14
CA ASP A 89 15.78 -27.38 1.25
C ASP A 89 14.39 -27.59 1.86
N GLU A 90 13.33 -27.42 1.07
CA GLU A 90 11.96 -27.40 1.58
C GLU A 90 11.51 -28.75 2.16
N VAL A 91 12.07 -29.86 1.68
CA VAL A 91 11.65 -31.21 2.08
C VAL A 91 12.43 -31.68 3.30
N THR A 92 13.74 -31.44 3.30
CA THR A 92 14.67 -31.97 4.31
C THR A 92 14.99 -30.98 5.42
N GLY A 93 14.84 -29.68 5.16
CA GLY A 93 15.26 -28.60 6.06
C GLY A 93 16.77 -28.40 6.16
N GLU A 94 17.56 -29.21 5.45
CA GLU A 94 19.02 -29.11 5.41
C GLU A 94 19.46 -28.01 4.42
N PRO A 95 20.66 -27.43 4.57
CA PRO A 95 21.16 -26.44 3.63
C PRO A 95 21.22 -26.98 2.19
N SER A 96 20.60 -26.28 1.24
CA SER A 96 20.49 -26.70 -0.16
C SER A 96 21.79 -26.56 -0.97
N GLY A 97 22.86 -26.05 -0.36
CA GLY A 97 24.07 -25.64 -1.07
C GLY A 97 23.93 -24.28 -1.77
N ARG A 98 22.74 -23.68 -1.75
CA ARG A 98 22.45 -22.39 -2.40
C ARG A 98 22.40 -21.26 -1.37
N ASN A 99 22.80 -20.07 -1.81
CA ASN A 99 22.78 -18.86 -1.02
C ASN A 99 21.77 -17.86 -1.61
N VAL A 100 20.92 -17.30 -0.77
CA VAL A 100 20.11 -16.12 -1.06
C VAL A 100 20.69 -14.93 -0.30
N LEU A 101 20.78 -13.77 -0.95
CA LEU A 101 21.32 -12.56 -0.35
C LEU A 101 20.19 -11.85 0.42
N TYR A 102 20.07 -12.13 1.72
CA TYR A 102 19.17 -11.45 2.63
C TYR A 102 19.94 -10.98 3.86
N ARG A 103 19.43 -9.99 4.58
CA ARG A 103 20.12 -9.42 5.75
C ARG A 103 19.51 -9.99 7.05
N PRO A 104 20.12 -11.02 7.68
CA PRO A 104 19.57 -11.67 8.87
C PRO A 104 19.73 -10.85 10.17
N ARG A 105 20.63 -9.86 10.18
CA ARG A 105 21.00 -9.08 11.37
C ARG A 105 21.19 -7.60 11.00
N PRO A 106 21.05 -6.67 11.97
CA PRO A 106 21.39 -5.27 11.78
C PRO A 106 22.82 -5.07 11.27
N LEU A 107 23.06 -4.04 10.45
CA LEU A 107 24.40 -3.74 9.94
C LEU A 107 25.38 -3.33 11.04
N SER A 108 24.89 -2.67 12.10
CA SER A 108 25.69 -2.29 13.27
C SER A 108 26.37 -3.49 13.93
N ASP A 109 25.64 -4.61 14.06
CA ASP A 109 26.17 -5.83 14.70
C ASP A 109 27.28 -6.44 13.84
N VAL A 110 27.13 -6.36 12.51
CA VAL A 110 28.13 -6.85 11.55
C VAL A 110 29.34 -5.92 11.50
N ALA A 111 29.14 -4.60 11.60
CA ALA A 111 30.21 -3.61 11.64
C ALA A 111 31.09 -3.81 12.88
N GLU A 112 30.48 -4.01 14.05
CA GLU A 112 31.19 -4.35 15.29
C GLU A 112 31.97 -5.65 15.15
N GLU A 113 31.37 -6.72 14.61
CA GLU A 113 32.01 -8.03 14.41
C GLU A 113 33.21 -7.95 13.45
N LEU A 114 33.12 -7.12 12.40
CA LEU A 114 34.16 -6.94 11.39
C LEU A 114 35.17 -5.84 11.75
N GLU A 115 35.03 -5.20 12.92
CA GLU A 115 35.84 -4.05 13.34
C GLU A 115 35.87 -2.93 12.28
N MET A 116 34.71 -2.66 11.66
CA MET A 116 34.51 -1.62 10.65
C MET A 116 33.60 -0.50 11.15
N ASP A 117 33.76 0.69 10.58
CA ASP A 117 32.78 1.76 10.78
C ASP A 117 31.48 1.45 10.02
N ASP A 118 30.33 1.83 10.59
CA ASP A 118 29.00 1.61 9.99
C ASP A 118 28.89 2.18 8.58
N SER A 119 29.47 3.38 8.34
CA SER A 119 29.46 4.02 7.02
C SER A 119 30.35 3.27 6.03
N GLU A 120 31.52 2.82 6.48
CA GLU A 120 32.43 2.02 5.64
C GLU A 120 31.79 0.68 5.24
N LEU A 121 31.17 -0.03 6.18
CA LEU A 121 30.50 -1.29 5.88
C LEU A 121 29.34 -1.07 4.92
N SER A 122 28.56 -0.01 5.12
CA SER A 122 27.42 0.33 4.26
C SER A 122 27.85 0.61 2.82
N GLU A 123 28.92 1.41 2.62
CA GLU A 123 29.48 1.68 1.30
C GLU A 123 30.00 0.41 0.61
N ARG A 124 30.73 -0.44 1.35
CA ARG A 124 31.23 -1.73 0.83
C ARG A 124 30.08 -2.66 0.46
N MET A 125 29.05 -2.76 1.31
CA MET A 125 27.86 -3.55 1.04
C MET A 125 27.17 -3.08 -0.24
N GLU A 126 26.95 -1.78 -0.40
CA GLU A 126 26.24 -1.25 -1.57
C GLU A 126 27.03 -1.46 -2.88
N HIS A 127 28.36 -1.30 -2.82
CA HIS A 127 29.23 -1.63 -3.95
C HIS A 127 29.09 -3.10 -4.37
N LEU A 128 29.09 -4.02 -3.39
CA LEU A 128 28.91 -5.45 -3.63
C LEU A 128 27.50 -5.78 -4.15
N ARG A 129 26.47 -5.20 -3.55
CA ARG A 129 25.08 -5.35 -3.98
C ARG A 129 24.91 -4.96 -5.44
N SER A 130 25.41 -3.79 -5.82
CA SER A 130 25.37 -3.29 -7.20
C SER A 130 26.10 -4.21 -8.18
N ARG A 131 27.28 -4.74 -7.80
CA ARG A 131 28.05 -5.66 -8.66
C ARG A 131 27.36 -7.00 -8.83
N LEU A 132 26.85 -7.59 -7.75
CA LEU A 132 26.13 -8.86 -7.78
C LEU A 132 24.78 -8.73 -8.51
N LEU A 133 24.08 -7.61 -8.35
CA LEU A 133 22.88 -7.29 -9.12
C LEU A 133 23.17 -7.23 -10.63
N SER A 134 24.26 -6.56 -11.03
CA SER A 134 24.67 -6.48 -12.44
C SER A 134 24.89 -7.86 -13.05
N LEU A 135 25.57 -8.75 -12.32
CA LEU A 135 25.80 -10.13 -12.76
C LEU A 135 24.51 -10.95 -12.78
N ARG A 136 23.63 -10.78 -11.78
CA ARG A 136 22.32 -11.45 -11.75
C ARG A 136 21.47 -11.05 -12.96
N ASN A 137 21.54 -9.78 -13.39
CA ASN A 137 20.79 -9.27 -14.53
C ASN A 137 21.19 -9.88 -15.88
N GLU A 138 22.35 -10.54 -15.96
CA GLU A 138 22.79 -11.30 -17.14
C GLU A 138 22.19 -12.70 -17.22
N ARG A 139 21.54 -13.19 -16.14
CA ARG A 139 20.88 -14.50 -16.10
C ARG A 139 19.55 -14.48 -16.87
N THR A 140 19.05 -15.66 -17.19
CA THR A 140 17.67 -15.82 -17.67
C THR A 140 16.71 -15.23 -16.64
N HIS A 141 15.90 -14.25 -17.04
CA HIS A 141 14.94 -13.62 -16.15
C HIS A 141 13.72 -14.53 -15.94
N PRO A 142 13.12 -14.53 -14.73
CA PRO A 142 11.86 -15.22 -14.49
C PRO A 142 10.76 -14.70 -15.43
N MET A 143 9.85 -15.58 -15.80
CA MET A 143 8.70 -15.18 -16.61
C MET A 143 7.79 -14.22 -15.81
N LYS A 144 7.14 -13.30 -16.50
CA LYS A 144 6.21 -12.34 -15.90
C LYS A 144 4.78 -12.62 -16.37
N ASP A 145 3.82 -12.68 -15.44
CA ASP A 145 2.39 -12.59 -15.78
C ASP A 145 2.03 -11.11 -15.90
N ASP A 146 2.13 -10.61 -17.14
CA ASP A 146 1.95 -9.21 -17.55
C ASP A 146 0.49 -8.73 -17.55
N LYS A 147 -0.42 -9.53 -17.02
CA LYS A 147 -1.79 -9.12 -16.69
C LYS A 147 -1.77 -8.08 -15.57
N VAL A 148 -2.58 -7.04 -15.72
CA VAL A 148 -2.78 -5.99 -14.72
C VAL A 148 -4.14 -6.22 -14.07
N LEU A 149 -4.18 -6.17 -12.73
CA LEU A 149 -5.39 -6.33 -11.93
C LEU A 149 -5.72 -5.03 -11.19
N THR A 150 -6.99 -4.63 -11.21
CA THR A 150 -7.45 -3.35 -10.67
C THR A 150 -7.30 -3.29 -9.15
N ASP A 151 -7.77 -4.32 -8.46
CA ASP A 151 -7.57 -4.53 -7.03
C ASP A 151 -6.09 -4.37 -6.59
N TRP A 152 -5.17 -5.13 -7.16
CA TRP A 152 -3.76 -5.13 -6.75
C TRP A 152 -3.06 -3.82 -7.08
N ASN A 153 -3.44 -3.16 -8.17
CA ASN A 153 -2.96 -1.81 -8.46
C ASN A 153 -3.47 -0.80 -7.43
N GLY A 154 -4.72 -0.91 -7.00
CA GLY A 154 -5.25 -0.10 -5.89
C GLY A 154 -4.37 -0.18 -4.64
N LEU A 155 -3.91 -1.39 -4.28
CA LEU A 155 -2.98 -1.59 -3.15
C LEU A 155 -1.58 -1.02 -3.40
N MET A 156 -1.06 -1.07 -4.63
CA MET A 156 0.24 -0.45 -4.97
C MET A 156 0.18 1.06 -4.99
N ILE A 157 -0.91 1.63 -5.48
CA ILE A 157 -1.18 3.07 -5.42
C ILE A 157 -1.23 3.52 -3.96
N ALA A 158 -1.97 2.79 -3.10
CA ALA A 158 -2.02 3.06 -1.67
C ALA A 158 -0.62 3.05 -1.04
N ALA A 159 0.18 2.03 -1.32
CA ALA A 159 1.53 1.89 -0.77
C ALA A 159 2.49 2.99 -1.25
N CYS A 160 2.46 3.35 -2.53
CA CYS A 160 3.30 4.43 -3.09
C CYS A 160 2.87 5.80 -2.56
N ALA A 161 1.57 6.09 -2.49
CA ALA A 161 1.06 7.34 -1.94
C ALA A 161 1.42 7.50 -0.45
N ARG A 162 1.28 6.43 0.34
CA ARG A 162 1.71 6.41 1.74
C ARG A 162 3.23 6.58 1.86
N ALA A 163 4.02 5.93 1.01
CA ALA A 163 5.48 6.09 0.99
C ALA A 163 5.91 7.52 0.68
N SER A 164 5.27 8.19 -0.29
CA SER A 164 5.50 9.60 -0.56
C SER A 164 5.26 10.46 0.68
N SER A 165 4.12 10.23 1.35
CA SER A 165 3.75 10.98 2.55
C SER A 165 4.74 10.76 3.70
N VAL A 166 5.04 9.50 4.01
CA VAL A 166 5.86 9.13 5.19
C VAL A 166 7.34 9.43 4.97
N LEU A 167 7.86 9.23 3.76
CA LEU A 167 9.28 9.36 3.44
C LEU A 167 9.64 10.69 2.78
N GLY A 168 8.65 11.52 2.45
CA GLY A 168 8.86 12.81 1.79
C GLY A 168 9.44 12.69 0.38
N SER A 169 9.05 11.65 -0.36
CA SER A 169 9.62 11.33 -1.68
C SER A 169 8.63 11.58 -2.82
N ASP A 170 8.86 12.65 -3.59
CA ASP A 170 8.07 13.00 -4.77
C ASP A 170 8.07 11.89 -5.84
N ARG A 171 9.12 11.05 -5.89
CA ARG A 171 9.19 9.90 -6.80
C ARG A 171 8.00 8.96 -6.59
N TYR A 172 7.68 8.61 -5.35
CA TYR A 172 6.57 7.69 -5.08
C TYR A 172 5.21 8.33 -5.38
N LEU A 173 5.09 9.66 -5.23
CA LEU A 173 3.88 10.37 -5.61
C LEU A 173 3.64 10.28 -7.12
N SER A 174 4.64 10.63 -7.93
CA SER A 174 4.54 10.57 -9.39
C SER A 174 4.24 9.15 -9.88
N ILE A 175 4.84 8.13 -9.27
CA ILE A 175 4.57 6.73 -9.60
C ILE A 175 3.11 6.35 -9.31
N ALA A 176 2.55 6.79 -8.18
CA ALA A 176 1.16 6.53 -7.83
C ALA A 176 0.19 7.23 -8.78
N GLU A 177 0.47 8.49 -9.14
CA GLU A 177 -0.33 9.26 -10.10
C GLU A 177 -0.32 8.62 -11.50
N GLU A 178 0.87 8.26 -12.00
CA GLU A 178 1.04 7.57 -13.29
C GLU A 178 0.33 6.20 -13.28
N ALA A 179 0.39 5.45 -12.18
CA ALA A 179 -0.27 4.15 -12.06
C ALA A 179 -1.80 4.28 -12.08
N VAL A 180 -2.36 5.29 -11.41
CA VAL A 180 -3.81 5.58 -11.46
C VAL A 180 -4.24 5.94 -12.89
N GLU A 181 -3.52 6.84 -13.56
CA GLU A 181 -3.83 7.24 -14.93
C GLU A 181 -3.76 6.05 -15.90
N ALA A 182 -2.70 5.26 -15.81
CA ALA A 182 -2.49 4.07 -16.61
C ALA A 182 -3.62 3.06 -16.42
N LEU A 183 -3.97 2.75 -15.17
CA LEU A 183 -5.03 1.81 -14.83
C LEU A 183 -6.39 2.28 -15.37
N LEU A 184 -6.81 3.49 -15.00
CA LEU A 184 -8.14 4.02 -15.36
C LEU A 184 -8.34 4.12 -16.86
N SER A 185 -7.29 4.45 -17.63
CA SER A 185 -7.36 4.52 -19.10
C SER A 185 -7.73 3.18 -19.77
N HIS A 186 -7.56 2.05 -19.06
CA HIS A 186 -7.88 0.71 -19.56
C HIS A 186 -9.14 0.11 -18.92
N VAL A 187 -9.39 0.38 -17.64
CA VAL A 187 -10.40 -0.38 -16.86
C VAL A 187 -11.62 0.43 -16.45
N TYR A 188 -11.65 1.74 -16.67
CA TYR A 188 -12.74 2.59 -16.23
C TYR A 188 -13.35 3.40 -17.39
N ASP A 189 -14.64 3.21 -17.63
CA ASP A 189 -15.39 3.88 -18.69
C ASP A 189 -16.23 5.08 -18.20
N GLY A 190 -16.10 5.46 -16.93
CA GLY A 190 -16.96 6.45 -16.25
C GLY A 190 -18.26 5.86 -15.69
N GLY A 191 -18.50 4.56 -15.89
CA GLY A 191 -19.64 3.86 -15.32
C GLY A 191 -19.23 2.77 -14.33
N HIS A 192 -18.33 1.86 -14.72
CA HIS A 192 -17.92 0.72 -13.90
C HIS A 192 -16.46 0.34 -14.12
N LEU A 193 -15.89 -0.39 -13.15
CA LEU A 193 -14.55 -0.94 -13.25
C LEU A 193 -14.58 -2.31 -13.95
N LEU A 194 -13.51 -2.57 -14.70
CA LEU A 194 -13.12 -3.91 -15.11
C LEU A 194 -12.04 -4.44 -14.15
N HIS A 195 -12.05 -5.74 -13.90
CA HIS A 195 -11.13 -6.39 -12.96
C HIS A 195 -9.71 -6.48 -13.51
N ARG A 196 -9.56 -6.68 -14.83
CA ARG A 196 -8.24 -6.86 -15.43
C ARG A 196 -8.10 -6.29 -16.83
N TYR A 197 -6.85 -6.07 -17.21
CA TYR A 197 -6.46 -5.98 -18.61
C TYR A 197 -5.13 -6.68 -18.89
N ARG A 198 -4.88 -6.99 -20.16
CA ARG A 198 -3.58 -7.47 -20.65
C ARG A 198 -3.35 -6.91 -22.05
N GLY A 199 -2.28 -6.12 -22.22
CA GLY A 199 -2.10 -5.31 -23.41
C GLY A 199 -3.30 -4.38 -23.61
N SER A 200 -3.90 -4.39 -24.80
CA SER A 200 -5.09 -3.56 -25.09
C SER A 200 -6.44 -4.20 -24.73
N THR A 201 -6.45 -5.42 -24.17
CA THR A 201 -7.69 -6.15 -23.89
C THR A 201 -8.03 -6.06 -22.41
N ALA A 202 -9.04 -5.27 -22.08
CA ALA A 202 -9.67 -5.24 -20.77
C ALA A 202 -10.89 -6.17 -20.70
N GLY A 203 -11.22 -6.68 -19.53
CA GLY A 203 -12.42 -7.48 -19.36
C GLY A 203 -12.61 -8.01 -17.95
N ILE A 204 -13.72 -8.73 -17.77
CA ILE A 204 -14.29 -9.14 -16.48
C ILE A 204 -14.81 -7.92 -15.72
N ARG A 205 -16.10 -7.93 -15.41
CA ARG A 205 -16.71 -6.90 -14.56
C ARG A 205 -16.04 -6.90 -13.18
N GLY A 206 -15.77 -5.70 -12.67
CA GLY A 206 -15.11 -5.50 -11.39
C GLY A 206 -15.80 -6.24 -10.25
N LYS A 207 -14.99 -6.70 -9.31
CA LYS A 207 -15.38 -7.31 -8.04
C LYS A 207 -15.25 -6.28 -6.92
N LEU A 208 -15.83 -6.57 -5.77
CA LEU A 208 -15.81 -5.67 -4.62
C LEU A 208 -14.39 -5.17 -4.29
N GLU A 209 -13.39 -6.04 -4.39
CA GLU A 209 -11.99 -5.73 -4.10
C GLU A 209 -11.41 -4.70 -5.08
N ASP A 210 -11.84 -4.70 -6.34
CA ASP A 210 -11.40 -3.70 -7.33
C ASP A 210 -11.86 -2.30 -6.92
N TYR A 211 -13.10 -2.17 -6.46
CA TYR A 211 -13.64 -0.91 -5.95
C TYR A 211 -13.02 -0.54 -4.61
N ALA A 212 -12.99 -1.47 -3.66
CA ALA A 212 -12.51 -1.20 -2.31
C ALA A 212 -11.02 -0.80 -2.29
N TYR A 213 -10.15 -1.55 -2.98
CA TYR A 213 -8.72 -1.27 -2.96
C TYR A 213 -8.36 -0.05 -3.81
N LEU A 214 -9.02 0.17 -4.96
CA LEU A 214 -8.77 1.36 -5.75
C LEU A 214 -9.26 2.62 -5.04
N SER A 215 -10.44 2.59 -4.42
CA SER A 215 -10.90 3.68 -3.55
C SER A 215 -9.91 3.94 -2.43
N TRP A 216 -9.41 2.91 -1.76
CA TRP A 216 -8.38 3.10 -0.73
C TRP A 216 -7.10 3.73 -1.29
N GLY A 217 -6.59 3.23 -2.41
CA GLY A 217 -5.43 3.84 -3.08
C GLY A 217 -5.63 5.30 -3.46
N LEU A 218 -6.82 5.65 -3.97
CA LEU A 218 -7.17 7.03 -4.32
C LEU A 218 -7.31 7.93 -3.08
N PHE A 219 -7.83 7.41 -1.98
CA PHE A 219 -7.89 8.13 -0.70
C PHE A 219 -6.47 8.41 -0.17
N GLU A 220 -5.58 7.42 -0.19
CA GLU A 220 -4.16 7.61 0.18
C GLU A 220 -3.47 8.61 -0.74
N LEU A 221 -3.75 8.56 -2.05
CA LEU A 221 -3.21 9.50 -3.02
C LEU A 221 -3.72 10.92 -2.79
N TYR A 222 -4.97 11.08 -2.34
CA TYR A 222 -5.49 12.36 -1.86
C TYR A 222 -4.71 12.85 -0.63
N GLU A 223 -4.49 12.03 0.39
CA GLU A 223 -3.72 12.44 1.59
C GLU A 223 -2.25 12.79 1.25
N ALA A 224 -1.71 12.19 0.18
CA ALA A 224 -0.35 12.47 -0.30
C ALA A 224 -0.25 13.77 -1.12
N SER A 225 -1.26 14.09 -1.94
CA SER A 225 -1.22 15.20 -2.91
C SER A 225 -2.10 16.40 -2.55
N PHE A 226 -3.12 16.18 -1.72
CA PHE A 226 -4.29 17.03 -1.52
C PHE A 226 -5.03 17.44 -2.80
N ASN A 227 -4.86 16.67 -3.89
CA ASN A 227 -5.62 16.84 -5.12
C ASN A 227 -7.00 16.19 -4.96
N THR A 228 -8.03 17.04 -4.88
CA THR A 228 -9.41 16.64 -4.58
C THR A 228 -10.05 15.75 -5.63
N LYS A 229 -9.50 15.64 -6.85
CA LYS A 229 -9.97 14.68 -7.86
C LYS A 229 -9.84 13.24 -7.39
N HIS A 230 -8.78 12.92 -6.66
CA HIS A 230 -8.59 11.56 -6.15
C HIS A 230 -9.62 11.22 -5.06
N LEU A 231 -9.92 12.18 -4.18
CA LEU A 231 -10.97 12.02 -3.17
C LEU A 231 -12.37 11.91 -3.78
N GLU A 232 -12.65 12.73 -4.80
CA GLU A 232 -13.90 12.66 -5.56
C GLU A 232 -14.08 11.29 -6.21
N LEU A 233 -13.09 10.81 -6.98
CA LEU A 233 -13.16 9.50 -7.63
C LEU A 233 -13.21 8.36 -6.61
N SER A 234 -12.46 8.45 -5.50
CA SER A 234 -12.54 7.47 -4.41
C SER A 234 -13.97 7.35 -3.88
N ARG A 235 -14.66 8.48 -3.72
CA ARG A 235 -16.05 8.53 -3.27
C ARG A 235 -16.99 7.94 -4.31
N GLU A 236 -16.85 8.32 -5.58
CA GLU A 236 -17.66 7.79 -6.68
C GLU A 236 -17.60 6.25 -6.76
N LEU A 237 -16.41 5.68 -6.57
CA LEU A 237 -16.23 4.23 -6.56
C LEU A 237 -16.82 3.56 -5.30
N VAL A 238 -16.76 4.23 -4.13
CA VAL A 238 -17.45 3.76 -2.91
C VAL A 238 -18.96 3.80 -3.08
N ASP A 239 -19.50 4.88 -3.66
CA ASP A 239 -20.93 5.03 -3.92
C ASP A 239 -21.41 3.95 -4.91
N TYR A 240 -20.64 3.69 -5.97
CA TYR A 240 -20.91 2.58 -6.89
C TYR A 240 -20.97 1.23 -6.15
N ALA A 241 -20.00 0.98 -5.25
CA ALA A 241 -19.98 -0.25 -4.47
C ALA A 241 -21.23 -0.37 -3.56
N ILE A 242 -21.66 0.73 -2.95
CA ILE A 242 -22.90 0.78 -2.16
C ILE A 242 -24.10 0.42 -3.02
N ASP A 243 -24.23 1.04 -4.19
CA ASP A 243 -25.41 0.88 -5.03
C ASP A 243 -25.53 -0.53 -5.62
N HIS A 244 -24.41 -1.16 -5.99
CA HIS A 244 -24.44 -2.41 -6.78
C HIS A 244 -23.98 -3.67 -6.02
N PHE A 245 -23.29 -3.52 -4.89
CA PHE A 245 -22.76 -4.65 -4.13
C PHE A 245 -23.36 -4.80 -2.73
N PHE A 246 -23.90 -3.74 -2.14
CA PHE A 246 -24.44 -3.80 -0.77
C PHE A 246 -25.74 -4.60 -0.69
N ASP A 247 -25.85 -5.47 0.32
CA ASP A 247 -27.09 -6.18 0.62
C ASP A 247 -27.94 -5.37 1.61
N GLU A 248 -28.91 -4.62 1.09
CA GLU A 248 -29.86 -3.84 1.88
C GLU A 248 -30.63 -4.66 2.94
N GLY A 249 -30.81 -5.97 2.71
CA GLY A 249 -31.57 -6.83 3.60
C GLY A 249 -30.76 -7.33 4.80
N ASN A 250 -29.50 -7.70 4.57
CA ASN A 250 -28.67 -8.37 5.60
C ASN A 250 -27.38 -7.61 5.97
N GLY A 251 -27.08 -6.48 5.32
CA GLY A 251 -25.84 -5.74 5.46
C GLY A 251 -24.63 -6.45 4.84
N GLY A 252 -23.52 -5.73 4.66
CA GLY A 252 -22.34 -6.26 3.98
C GLY A 252 -22.47 -6.25 2.46
N PHE A 253 -21.32 -6.35 1.79
CA PHE A 253 -21.19 -6.31 0.35
C PHE A 253 -20.98 -7.72 -0.22
N TYR A 254 -21.66 -8.00 -1.32
CA TYR A 254 -21.35 -9.14 -2.17
C TYR A 254 -20.00 -8.94 -2.88
N LEU A 255 -19.34 -10.03 -3.24
CA LEU A 255 -18.10 -10.00 -4.02
C LEU A 255 -18.35 -9.55 -5.46
N THR A 256 -19.50 -9.90 -6.02
CA THR A 256 -19.83 -9.65 -7.43
C THR A 256 -20.91 -8.58 -7.54
N ASP A 257 -20.78 -7.76 -8.58
CA ASP A 257 -21.77 -6.79 -9.01
C ASP A 257 -23.13 -7.46 -9.26
N GLU A 258 -24.24 -6.77 -8.98
CA GLU A 258 -25.58 -7.27 -9.23
C GLU A 258 -25.92 -7.49 -10.71
N HIS A 259 -25.21 -6.81 -11.61
CA HIS A 259 -25.31 -6.96 -13.06
C HIS A 259 -24.38 -8.03 -13.63
N ASP A 260 -23.57 -8.69 -12.80
CA ASP A 260 -22.80 -9.86 -13.20
C ASP A 260 -23.67 -11.11 -13.11
N GLU A 261 -24.09 -11.64 -14.26
CA GLU A 261 -24.93 -12.85 -14.36
C GLU A 261 -24.11 -14.16 -14.29
N THR A 262 -22.78 -14.07 -14.20
CA THR A 262 -21.89 -15.25 -14.19
C THR A 262 -22.06 -16.15 -12.95
N PRO A 263 -22.09 -15.62 -11.70
CA PRO A 263 -22.20 -16.45 -10.51
C PRO A 263 -23.63 -16.95 -10.27
N LEU A 264 -23.77 -18.24 -9.94
CA LEU A 264 -25.07 -18.81 -9.52
C LEU A 264 -25.55 -18.25 -8.16
N VAL A 265 -24.60 -17.92 -7.28
CA VAL A 265 -24.84 -17.35 -5.95
C VAL A 265 -23.80 -16.28 -5.69
N ARG A 266 -24.25 -15.08 -5.28
CA ARG A 266 -23.37 -14.00 -4.85
C ARG A 266 -22.91 -14.26 -3.42
N GLN A 267 -21.61 -14.35 -3.20
CA GLN A 267 -21.01 -14.58 -1.88
C GLN A 267 -20.58 -13.26 -1.25
N LYS A 268 -20.54 -13.21 0.08
CA LYS A 268 -19.89 -12.12 0.83
C LYS A 268 -18.63 -12.70 1.45
N GLU A 269 -17.48 -12.19 1.03
CA GLU A 269 -16.19 -12.56 1.63
C GLU A 269 -15.82 -11.53 2.68
N ILE A 270 -15.39 -12.00 3.84
CA ILE A 270 -14.96 -11.16 4.97
C ILE A 270 -13.62 -11.63 5.56
N TYR A 271 -13.16 -12.84 5.25
CA TYR A 271 -11.90 -13.36 5.75
C TYR A 271 -10.71 -12.50 5.30
N ASP A 272 -9.98 -11.95 6.27
CA ASP A 272 -8.73 -11.23 6.03
C ASP A 272 -7.59 -12.27 5.96
N GLY A 273 -7.24 -12.65 4.74
CA GLY A 273 -6.15 -13.60 4.47
C GLY A 273 -4.81 -12.90 4.32
N ALA A 274 -4.07 -13.25 3.26
CA ALA A 274 -2.87 -12.50 2.89
C ALA A 274 -3.17 -11.04 2.49
N LEU A 275 -4.41 -10.79 2.04
CA LEU A 275 -4.95 -9.47 1.73
C LEU A 275 -6.22 -9.24 2.57
N PRO A 276 -6.52 -7.98 2.95
CA PRO A 276 -7.75 -7.66 3.67
C PRO A 276 -8.96 -7.88 2.76
N SER A 277 -10.07 -8.42 3.24
CA SER A 277 -11.25 -8.62 2.39
C SER A 277 -11.82 -7.29 1.88
N GLY A 278 -12.52 -7.32 0.74
CA GLY A 278 -13.24 -6.16 0.23
C GLY A 278 -14.23 -5.57 1.26
N ASN A 279 -14.91 -6.39 2.06
CA ASN A 279 -15.81 -5.93 3.13
C ASN A 279 -15.04 -5.21 4.25
N SER A 280 -13.84 -5.70 4.60
CA SER A 280 -12.98 -5.06 5.60
C SER A 280 -12.54 -3.69 5.14
N VAL A 281 -12.07 -3.56 3.90
CA VAL A 281 -11.63 -2.27 3.34
C VAL A 281 -12.82 -1.31 3.16
N MET A 282 -13.98 -1.79 2.74
CA MET A 282 -15.19 -0.96 2.68
C MET A 282 -15.63 -0.47 4.06
N THR A 283 -15.53 -1.30 5.11
CA THR A 283 -15.86 -0.85 6.48
C THR A 283 -14.92 0.28 6.93
N TYR A 284 -13.62 0.15 6.65
CA TYR A 284 -12.63 1.18 6.90
C TYR A 284 -12.93 2.49 6.13
N LEU A 285 -13.16 2.39 4.81
CA LEU A 285 -13.45 3.56 3.96
C LEU A 285 -14.75 4.27 4.35
N LEU A 286 -15.83 3.53 4.60
CA LEU A 286 -17.09 4.12 5.03
C LEU A 286 -16.94 4.89 6.34
N SER A 287 -16.08 4.42 7.24
CA SER A 287 -15.79 5.10 8.51
C SER A 287 -15.00 6.39 8.29
N LEU A 288 -13.99 6.38 7.40
CA LEU A 288 -13.27 7.59 6.99
C LEU A 288 -14.20 8.61 6.31
N PHE A 289 -15.02 8.17 5.36
CA PHE A 289 -15.95 9.06 4.66
C PHE A 289 -17.06 9.59 5.57
N ALA A 290 -17.49 8.82 6.58
CA ALA A 290 -18.42 9.32 7.60
C ALA A 290 -17.82 10.47 8.41
N ALA A 291 -16.51 10.46 8.68
CA ALA A 291 -15.83 11.57 9.34
C ALA A 291 -15.75 12.83 8.46
N LEU A 292 -15.62 12.66 7.15
CA LEU A 292 -15.58 13.78 6.19
C LEU A 292 -16.96 14.37 5.88
N ASP A 293 -18.01 13.54 5.92
CA ASP A 293 -19.39 13.96 5.69
C ASP A 293 -20.35 13.13 6.55
N GLU A 294 -20.65 13.64 7.74
CA GLU A 294 -21.54 12.98 8.71
C GLU A 294 -22.97 12.74 8.17
N ARG A 295 -23.42 13.51 7.16
CA ARG A 295 -24.80 13.47 6.65
C ARG A 295 -24.98 12.57 5.43
N SER A 296 -23.88 12.05 4.89
CA SER A 296 -23.84 11.17 3.72
C SER A 296 -24.56 9.82 3.90
N GLY A 297 -24.65 9.33 5.15
CA GLY A 297 -25.14 7.99 5.46
C GLY A 297 -24.06 6.90 5.48
N TYR A 298 -22.79 7.20 5.19
CA TYR A 298 -21.71 6.20 5.22
C TYR A 298 -21.57 5.52 6.58
N GLY A 299 -21.69 6.28 7.68
CA GLY A 299 -21.63 5.71 9.04
C GLY A 299 -22.77 4.73 9.35
N ALA A 300 -23.95 4.92 8.74
CA ALA A 300 -25.04 3.96 8.85
C ALA A 300 -24.70 2.66 8.11
N ARG A 301 -24.13 2.76 6.90
CA ARG A 301 -23.67 1.59 6.13
C ARG A 301 -22.56 0.82 6.84
N ALA A 302 -21.58 1.53 7.43
CA ALA A 302 -20.54 0.91 8.26
C ALA A 302 -21.18 0.15 9.45
N SER A 303 -22.13 0.77 10.15
CA SER A 303 -22.85 0.14 11.27
C SER A 303 -23.62 -1.12 10.84
N ASP A 304 -24.22 -1.12 9.65
CA ASP A 304 -24.94 -2.28 9.12
C ASP A 304 -24.00 -3.43 8.77
N GLN A 305 -22.82 -3.15 8.21
CA GLN A 305 -21.79 -4.17 7.99
C GLN A 305 -21.30 -4.79 9.30
N ILE A 306 -20.94 -3.95 10.28
CA ILE A 306 -20.45 -4.41 11.59
C ILE A 306 -21.48 -5.32 12.24
N ARG A 307 -22.77 -4.94 12.16
CA ARG A 307 -23.87 -5.78 12.67
C ARG A 307 -23.97 -7.11 11.93
N ALA A 308 -23.93 -7.09 10.59
CA ALA A 308 -24.05 -8.28 9.74
C ALA A 308 -23.00 -9.35 10.08
N PHE A 309 -21.79 -8.91 10.40
CA PHE A 309 -20.65 -9.81 10.58
C PHE A 309 -20.18 -10.01 12.02
N SER A 310 -20.75 -9.26 12.98
CA SER A 310 -20.45 -9.35 14.42
C SER A 310 -20.23 -10.78 14.95
N ARG A 311 -21.15 -11.71 14.67
CA ARG A 311 -21.04 -13.11 15.13
C ARG A 311 -19.85 -13.88 14.55
N HIS A 312 -19.41 -13.58 13.33
CA HIS A 312 -18.24 -14.22 12.73
C HIS A 312 -16.98 -13.69 13.41
N ILE A 313 -16.92 -12.37 13.58
CA ILE A 313 -15.79 -11.68 14.21
C ILE A 313 -15.62 -12.13 15.66
N GLU A 314 -16.69 -12.17 16.45
CA GLU A 314 -16.66 -12.65 17.84
C GLU A 314 -16.09 -14.07 17.99
N ARG A 315 -16.30 -14.95 16.98
CA ARG A 315 -15.84 -16.33 17.02
C ARG A 315 -14.37 -16.49 16.67
N SER A 316 -13.82 -15.62 15.82
CA SER A 316 -12.43 -15.73 15.36
C SER A 316 -11.86 -14.35 14.98
N PRO A 317 -11.63 -13.43 15.94
CA PRO A 317 -11.22 -12.06 15.64
C PRO A 317 -9.95 -11.96 14.78
N THR A 318 -8.99 -12.86 14.98
CA THR A 318 -7.71 -12.89 14.25
C THR A 318 -7.85 -13.21 12.77
N ALA A 319 -9.02 -13.67 12.32
CA ALA A 319 -9.32 -13.92 10.91
C ALA A 319 -9.88 -12.67 10.19
N PHE A 320 -10.08 -11.56 10.91
CA PHE A 320 -10.76 -10.34 10.44
C PHE A 320 -10.03 -9.08 10.93
N THR A 321 -8.70 -9.10 10.90
CA THR A 321 -7.86 -8.08 11.52
C THR A 321 -8.03 -6.69 10.91
N PHE A 322 -8.19 -6.58 9.59
CA PHE A 322 -8.43 -5.30 8.94
C PHE A 322 -9.87 -4.83 9.14
N PHE A 323 -10.83 -5.76 9.23
CA PHE A 323 -12.19 -5.42 9.62
C PHE A 323 -12.23 -4.80 11.03
N LEU A 324 -11.43 -5.34 11.95
CA LEU A 324 -11.29 -4.78 13.30
C LEU A 324 -10.70 -3.36 13.28
N CYS A 325 -9.79 -3.02 12.38
CA CYS A 325 -9.34 -1.63 12.19
C CYS A 325 -10.50 -0.73 11.75
N GLY A 326 -11.39 -1.21 10.87
CA GLY A 326 -12.61 -0.49 10.51
C GLY A 326 -13.57 -0.30 11.69
N ILE A 327 -13.73 -1.31 12.55
CA ILE A 327 -14.53 -1.21 13.78
C ILE A 327 -13.93 -0.19 14.76
N ASP A 328 -12.61 -0.25 14.96
CA ASP A 328 -11.88 0.67 15.84
C ASP A 328 -12.03 2.11 15.37
N LEU A 329 -11.88 2.34 14.06
CA LEU A 329 -12.08 3.66 13.46
C LEU A 329 -13.54 4.13 13.58
N HIS A 330 -14.53 3.27 13.32
CA HIS A 330 -15.96 3.62 13.36
C HIS A 330 -16.46 3.99 14.76
N HIS A 331 -15.94 3.33 15.79
CA HIS A 331 -16.36 3.55 17.18
C HIS A 331 -15.40 4.46 17.97
N GLY A 332 -14.16 4.60 17.51
CA GLY A 332 -13.15 5.45 18.10
C GLY A 332 -13.31 6.92 17.70
N PRO A 333 -12.65 7.82 18.43
CA PRO A 333 -12.56 9.21 18.01
C PRO A 333 -11.70 9.32 16.75
N ILE A 334 -12.25 9.91 15.70
CA ILE A 334 -11.51 10.31 14.49
C ILE A 334 -11.18 11.79 14.59
N ALA A 335 -9.91 12.14 14.43
CA ALA A 335 -9.45 13.51 14.34
C ALA A 335 -9.58 14.02 12.89
N GLU A 336 -10.53 14.90 12.64
CA GLU A 336 -10.59 15.65 11.39
C GLU A 336 -9.65 16.86 11.51
N VAL A 337 -8.50 16.80 10.84
CA VAL A 337 -7.49 17.85 10.83
C VAL A 337 -7.71 18.74 9.61
N ARG A 338 -8.27 19.93 9.83
CA ARG A 338 -8.58 20.90 8.77
C ARG A 338 -7.48 21.94 8.70
N LEU A 339 -6.69 21.91 7.63
CA LEU A 339 -5.63 22.86 7.36
C LEU A 339 -6.13 23.95 6.42
N VAL A 340 -5.94 25.21 6.80
CA VAL A 340 -6.44 26.37 6.05
C VAL A 340 -5.32 27.37 5.80
N GLY A 341 -5.01 27.60 4.53
CA GLY A 341 -3.97 28.52 4.10
C GLY A 341 -3.29 28.07 2.81
N ASP A 342 -2.51 28.95 2.20
CA ASP A 342 -1.79 28.67 0.94
C ASP A 342 -0.47 27.93 1.16
N ASP A 343 0.10 28.04 2.36
CA ASP A 343 1.29 27.31 2.78
C ASP A 343 1.03 26.61 4.11
N VAL A 344 0.66 25.34 4.02
CA VAL A 344 0.40 24.45 5.16
C VAL A 344 1.49 23.37 5.29
N SER A 345 2.64 23.57 4.63
CA SER A 345 3.71 22.58 4.52
C SER A 345 4.27 22.13 5.87
N SER A 346 4.40 23.06 6.83
CA SER A 346 4.88 22.76 8.19
C SER A 346 3.91 21.86 8.96
N PHE A 347 2.60 22.07 8.84
CA PHE A 347 1.59 21.19 9.45
C PHE A 347 1.60 19.80 8.80
N ILE A 348 1.65 19.74 7.47
CA ILE A 348 1.73 18.49 6.72
C ILE A 348 2.97 17.68 7.13
N SER A 349 4.14 18.33 7.23
CA SER A 349 5.38 17.67 7.66
C SER A 349 5.28 17.11 9.09
N ALA A 350 4.66 17.85 10.01
CA ALA A 350 4.45 17.38 11.37
C ALA A 350 3.51 16.16 11.44
N LEU A 351 2.41 16.17 10.67
CA LEU A 351 1.46 15.06 10.61
C LEU A 351 2.09 13.81 9.98
N ARG A 352 2.84 13.97 8.89
CA ARG A 352 3.51 12.88 8.17
C ARG A 352 4.60 12.18 9.00
N GLY A 353 5.24 12.91 9.91
CA GLY A 353 6.26 12.35 10.82
C GLY A 353 5.71 11.57 12.00
N ALA A 354 4.38 11.56 12.22
CA ALA A 354 3.76 10.90 13.37
C ALA A 354 2.84 9.76 12.94
N TYR A 355 2.78 8.70 13.74
CA TYR A 355 1.78 7.65 13.57
C TYR A 355 0.43 8.11 14.13
N VAL A 356 -0.44 8.57 13.23
CA VAL A 356 -1.78 9.10 13.55
C VAL A 356 -2.87 8.34 12.76
N PRO A 357 -3.12 7.05 13.06
CA PRO A 357 -4.01 6.20 12.27
C PRO A 357 -5.48 6.64 12.31
N HIS A 358 -5.88 7.43 13.31
CA HIS A 358 -7.25 7.96 13.46
C HIS A 358 -7.32 9.45 13.12
N ALA A 359 -6.64 9.87 12.06
CA ALA A 359 -6.70 11.23 11.55
C ALA A 359 -7.04 11.24 10.07
N VAL A 360 -7.87 12.20 9.67
CA VAL A 360 -8.14 12.53 8.27
C VAL A 360 -7.78 13.99 8.05
N VAL A 361 -7.00 14.28 7.02
CA VAL A 361 -6.46 15.62 6.80
C VAL A 361 -7.14 16.26 5.60
N THR A 362 -7.67 17.45 5.78
CA THR A 362 -8.28 18.22 4.69
C THR A 362 -7.58 19.55 4.54
N VAL A 363 -7.33 19.96 3.30
CA VAL A 363 -6.66 21.24 3.01
C VAL A 363 -7.60 22.15 2.24
N LYS A 364 -7.75 23.38 2.73
CA LYS A 364 -8.44 24.48 2.03
C LYS A 364 -7.48 25.65 1.84
N SER A 365 -7.20 25.96 0.59
CA SER A 365 -6.32 27.07 0.21
C SER A 365 -7.08 28.08 -0.67
N SER A 366 -6.48 29.24 -0.92
CA SER A 366 -6.99 30.21 -1.91
C SER A 366 -6.81 29.71 -3.35
N ARG A 367 -5.90 28.76 -3.56
CA ARG A 367 -5.70 28.09 -4.85
C ARG A 367 -6.90 27.18 -5.11
N SER A 368 -7.58 27.42 -6.23
CA SER A 368 -8.71 26.60 -6.63
C SER A 368 -8.23 25.24 -7.12
N ASN A 369 -8.65 24.17 -6.45
CA ASN A 369 -8.75 22.86 -7.08
C ASN A 369 -9.88 22.87 -8.11
N GLU A 370 -9.81 21.97 -9.10
CA GLU A 370 -10.89 21.80 -10.07
C GLU A 370 -12.19 21.36 -9.38
N VAL A 371 -12.06 20.51 -8.36
CA VAL A 371 -13.14 20.10 -7.46
C VAL A 371 -12.94 20.80 -6.13
N SER A 372 -13.89 21.64 -5.72
CA SER A 372 -13.84 22.33 -4.43
C SER A 372 -13.92 21.32 -3.27
N ILE A 373 -13.01 21.46 -2.28
CA ILE A 373 -12.98 20.59 -1.11
C ILE A 373 -14.28 20.67 -0.32
N GLU A 374 -14.93 21.82 -0.30
CA GLU A 374 -16.20 22.07 0.41
C GLU A 374 -17.38 21.29 -0.20
N ARG A 375 -17.28 20.89 -1.46
CA ARG A 375 -18.25 19.98 -2.09
C ARG A 375 -18.14 18.57 -1.53
N LEU A 376 -16.90 18.15 -1.23
CA LEU A 376 -16.60 16.82 -0.71
C LEU A 376 -16.73 16.79 0.82
N VAL A 377 -16.35 17.86 1.50
CA VAL A 377 -16.28 17.98 2.95
C VAL A 377 -17.09 19.21 3.37
N PRO A 378 -18.42 19.09 3.55
CA PRO A 378 -19.30 20.23 3.77
C PRO A 378 -18.93 21.09 5.00
N SER A 379 -18.31 20.49 6.01
CA SER A 379 -17.81 21.19 7.21
C SER A 379 -16.74 22.27 6.89
N MET A 380 -16.07 22.18 5.74
CA MET A 380 -15.08 23.14 5.27
C MET A 380 -15.69 24.40 4.65
N ALA A 381 -17.00 24.42 4.37
CA ALA A 381 -17.68 25.54 3.73
C ALA A 381 -17.56 26.85 4.52
N ASP A 382 -17.75 26.79 5.84
CA ASP A 382 -17.81 27.96 6.71
C ASP A 382 -16.42 28.52 7.09
N ILE A 383 -15.35 27.78 6.81
CA ILE A 383 -13.98 28.19 7.16
C ILE A 383 -13.42 29.05 6.04
N LYS A 384 -13.14 30.33 6.33
CA LYS A 384 -12.55 31.24 5.34
C LYS A 384 -11.03 31.08 5.28
N PRO A 385 -10.43 30.93 4.08
CA PRO A 385 -8.99 31.08 3.91
C PRO A 385 -8.57 32.45 4.41
N THR A 386 -7.46 32.52 5.15
CA THR A 386 -6.86 33.78 5.59
C THR A 386 -5.51 33.96 4.90
N ASP A 387 -5.33 35.12 4.25
CA ASP A 387 -4.22 35.37 3.32
C ASP A 387 -2.82 35.49 3.96
N GLN A 388 -2.65 35.34 5.28
CA GLN A 388 -1.37 35.64 5.94
C GLN A 388 -0.87 34.61 6.96
N THR A 389 -1.73 33.79 7.55
CA THR A 389 -1.32 32.80 8.55
C THR A 389 -2.05 31.49 8.30
N PRO A 390 -1.32 30.38 8.05
CA PRO A 390 -1.94 29.08 7.96
C PRO A 390 -2.47 28.67 9.33
N ARG A 391 -3.64 28.05 9.37
CA ARG A 391 -4.31 27.58 10.59
C ARG A 391 -4.60 26.10 10.48
N ALA A 392 -4.52 25.39 11.60
CA ALA A 392 -4.92 24.00 11.70
C ALA A 392 -6.07 23.93 12.69
N TYR A 393 -7.13 23.20 12.36
CA TYR A 393 -8.21 22.89 13.28
C TYR A 393 -8.21 21.40 13.50
N VAL A 394 -8.03 20.96 14.74
CA VAL A 394 -8.15 19.55 15.12
C VAL A 394 -9.53 19.36 15.72
N CYS A 395 -10.41 18.71 14.96
CA CYS A 395 -11.77 18.41 15.37
C CYS A 395 -11.88 16.95 15.78
N ILE A 396 -12.28 16.70 17.03
CA ILE A 396 -12.57 15.36 17.54
C ILE A 396 -13.99 15.40 18.08
N ASP A 397 -14.84 14.51 17.57
CA ASP A 397 -16.27 14.52 17.81
C ASP A 397 -16.88 15.91 17.49
N THR A 398 -17.44 16.57 18.51
CA THR A 398 -18.10 17.89 18.39
C THR A 398 -17.21 19.06 18.81
N THR A 399 -15.93 18.79 19.13
CA THR A 399 -15.01 19.81 19.66
C THR A 399 -13.87 20.05 18.67
N CYS A 400 -13.70 21.30 18.25
CA CYS A 400 -12.58 21.74 17.43
C CYS A 400 -11.65 22.67 18.22
N GLN A 401 -10.35 22.47 18.08
CA GLN A 401 -9.30 23.34 18.63
C GLN A 401 -8.46 23.91 17.49
N GLU A 402 -8.18 25.22 17.53
CA GLU A 402 -7.25 25.92 16.60
C GLU A 402 -5.82 25.88 17.12
#